data_AF-A0A7J9QQL9-F1
#
_entry.id   AF-A0A7J9QQL9-F1
#
_cell.length_a   1.000
_cell.length_b   1.000
_cell.length_c   1.000
_cell.angle_alpha   90.00
_cell.angle_beta   90.00
_cell.angle_gamma   90.00
#
_symmetry.space_group_name_H-M   'P 1'
#
loop_
_entity.id
_entity.type
_entity.pdbx_description
1 polymer ?
#
loop_
_entity_poly.entity_id
_entity_poly.type
_entity_poly.pdbx_seq_one_letter_code
_entity_poly.pdbx_strand_id
1 'polypeptide(L)'
;MKSIKILGLLILVASLAVGGITNSASAQDDPEILVKIAKRAQDQIQKQITDETSLELQQLFQQGKNKVISLETSLSNNDITSAKEDFLSAMKIFSEISRQITIQSSQTQVTSKSIPNPSNDLLRLYTYVNNLKNIAKNHNSSIDFTSLDGLFVTAKNQIKNNQYNQASQTIHEIKQSIIEINAELREQASQKQLTRAQMFAQKYLKQIDRLIEHSQNTGIPEEIIEKLESARENLSEASNPTGVIKEVRNIMLLQQEFELTENKLLELRVIQIEKTLDTFSDTEIDENTLNGLKESLQAIKTSISKSDFDEANQLLRSITVTLDQIQN
;
A
#
# COMPACT_ATOMS: atom_id res chain seq x y z
N MET A 1 -11.05 -34.01 18.86
CA MET A 1 -11.30 -33.70 17.43
C MET A 1 -11.64 -32.23 17.11
N LYS A 2 -12.01 -31.37 18.08
CA LYS A 2 -12.15 -29.92 17.83
C LYS A 2 -10.82 -29.21 17.57
N SER A 3 -9.71 -29.74 18.10
CA SER A 3 -8.36 -29.12 18.09
C SER A 3 -7.66 -29.14 16.72
N ILE A 4 -7.69 -30.26 15.99
CA ILE A 4 -6.98 -30.41 14.70
C ILE A 4 -7.60 -29.54 13.59
N LYS A 5 -8.93 -29.34 13.63
CA LYS A 5 -9.66 -28.51 12.65
C LYS A 5 -9.39 -27.01 12.78
N ILE A 6 -8.91 -26.56 13.93
CA ILE A 6 -8.66 -25.14 14.20
C ILE A 6 -7.24 -24.75 13.79
N LEU A 7 -6.27 -25.67 13.84
CA LEU A 7 -4.89 -25.36 13.48
C LEU A 7 -4.69 -25.09 11.98
N GLY A 8 -5.37 -25.84 11.11
CA GLY A 8 -5.39 -25.55 9.67
C GLY A 8 -6.02 -24.20 9.33
N LEU A 9 -6.94 -23.71 10.16
CA LEU A 9 -7.52 -22.37 10.05
C LEU A 9 -6.55 -21.30 10.55
N LEU A 10 -5.80 -21.56 11.62
CA LEU A 10 -4.84 -20.60 12.18
C LEU A 10 -3.64 -20.35 11.25
N ILE A 11 -3.16 -21.37 10.54
CA ILE A 11 -2.12 -21.23 9.50
C ILE A 11 -2.66 -20.43 8.30
N LEU A 12 -3.94 -20.61 7.95
CA LEU A 12 -4.61 -19.87 6.88
C LEU A 12 -4.86 -18.41 7.28
N VAL A 13 -5.30 -18.14 8.51
CA VAL A 13 -5.51 -16.78 9.04
C VAL A 13 -4.17 -16.08 9.28
N ALA A 14 -3.13 -16.80 9.68
CA ALA A 14 -1.76 -16.29 9.76
C ALA A 14 -1.23 -15.87 8.39
N SER A 15 -1.56 -16.62 7.34
CA SER A 15 -1.24 -16.16 5.99
C SER A 15 -1.93 -14.81 5.73
N LEU A 16 -3.20 -14.62 6.07
CA LEU A 16 -3.94 -13.37 5.81
C LEU A 16 -3.43 -12.16 6.62
N ALA A 17 -2.87 -12.37 7.81
CA ALA A 17 -2.52 -11.27 8.71
C ALA A 17 -1.15 -10.61 8.41
N VAL A 18 -0.31 -11.20 7.56
CA VAL A 18 1.08 -10.71 7.35
C VAL A 18 1.28 -9.96 6.04
N GLY A 19 0.48 -10.24 5.01
CA GLY A 19 0.49 -9.48 3.78
C GLY A 19 -0.77 -8.64 3.74
N GLY A 20 -0.69 -7.34 4.01
CA GLY A 20 -1.83 -6.44 3.94
C GLY A 20 -2.58 -6.66 2.63
N ILE A 21 -3.84 -7.08 2.72
CA ILE A 21 -4.70 -7.14 1.54
C ILE A 21 -5.96 -6.35 1.83
N THR A 22 -6.16 -5.37 0.95
CA THR A 22 -7.37 -4.63 0.65
C THR A 22 -7.90 -3.71 1.75
N ASN A 23 -7.90 -2.42 1.42
CA ASN A 23 -8.88 -1.44 1.86
C ASN A 23 -10.31 -1.97 1.60
N SER A 24 -10.79 -2.88 2.43
CA SER A 24 -12.21 -3.02 2.73
C SER A 24 -12.38 -2.48 4.14
N ALA A 25 -13.19 -1.44 4.26
CA ALA A 25 -13.53 -0.76 5.49
C ALA A 25 -13.66 -1.72 6.69
N SER A 26 -13.05 -1.33 7.80
CA SER A 26 -13.26 -1.88 9.15
C SER A 26 -12.61 -3.23 9.49
N ALA A 27 -11.38 -3.48 9.06
CA ALA A 27 -10.44 -4.27 9.85
C ALA A 27 -9.33 -3.32 10.29
N GLN A 28 -9.49 -2.76 11.48
CA GLN A 28 -8.50 -1.93 12.14
C GLN A 28 -7.17 -2.69 12.18
N ASP A 29 -6.10 -2.06 11.69
CA ASP A 29 -4.71 -2.51 11.74
C ASP A 29 -4.25 -2.66 13.20
N ASP A 30 -4.82 -3.60 13.94
CA ASP A 30 -4.43 -3.94 15.31
C ASP A 30 -3.38 -5.05 15.27
N PRO A 31 -2.09 -4.73 15.47
CA PRO A 31 -1.03 -5.73 15.46
C PRO A 31 -1.21 -6.80 16.54
N GLU A 32 -1.99 -6.53 17.58
CA GLU A 32 -2.31 -7.50 18.63
C GLU A 32 -3.13 -8.70 18.12
N ILE A 33 -3.78 -8.58 16.95
CA ILE A 33 -4.45 -9.73 16.32
C ILE A 33 -3.47 -10.86 16.03
N LEU A 34 -2.21 -10.54 15.67
CA LEU A 34 -1.14 -11.51 15.43
C LEU A 34 -0.83 -12.30 16.70
N VAL A 35 -0.73 -11.63 17.84
CA VAL A 35 -0.49 -12.26 19.15
C VAL A 35 -1.65 -13.20 19.50
N LYS A 36 -2.89 -12.74 19.31
CA LYS A 36 -4.10 -13.54 19.60
C LYS A 36 -4.13 -14.82 18.74
N ILE A 37 -3.75 -14.74 17.47
CA ILE A 37 -3.65 -15.90 16.57
C ILE A 37 -2.52 -16.83 17.03
N ALA A 38 -1.34 -16.27 17.32
CA ALA A 38 -0.16 -17.04 17.68
C ALA A 38 -0.33 -17.80 18.99
N LYS A 39 -0.87 -17.15 20.03
CA LYS A 39 -1.22 -17.78 21.31
C LYS A 39 -2.24 -18.91 21.16
N ARG A 40 -3.27 -18.69 20.33
CA ARG A 40 -4.23 -19.76 20.05
C ARG A 40 -3.55 -20.96 19.41
N ALA A 41 -2.68 -20.76 18.42
CA ALA A 41 -1.95 -21.86 17.79
C ALA A 41 -1.05 -22.59 18.79
N GLN A 42 -0.30 -21.84 19.63
CA GLN A 42 0.50 -22.38 20.72
C GLN A 42 -0.36 -23.26 21.65
N ASP A 43 -1.50 -22.77 22.13
CA ASP A 43 -2.39 -23.51 23.04
C ASP A 43 -2.93 -24.80 22.41
N GLN A 44 -3.14 -24.79 21.08
CA GLN A 44 -3.62 -25.97 20.36
C GLN A 44 -2.55 -27.05 20.21
N ILE A 45 -1.31 -26.63 19.96
CA ILE A 45 -0.17 -27.54 19.88
C ILE A 45 0.15 -28.07 21.28
N GLN A 46 0.10 -27.23 22.32
CA GLN A 46 0.34 -27.64 23.70
C GLN A 46 -0.58 -28.78 24.14
N LYS A 47 -1.85 -28.75 23.73
CA LYS A 47 -2.82 -29.82 24.01
C LYS A 47 -2.50 -31.15 23.31
N GLN A 48 -1.59 -31.16 22.35
CA GLN A 48 -1.19 -32.32 21.57
C GLN A 48 0.22 -32.82 21.94
N ILE A 49 0.97 -32.03 22.72
CA ILE A 49 2.27 -32.44 23.26
C ILE A 49 2.03 -33.06 24.63
N THR A 50 2.46 -34.32 24.76
CA THR A 50 2.40 -35.13 25.99
C THR A 50 3.81 -35.54 26.41
N ASP A 51 3.96 -36.13 27.59
CA ASP A 51 5.24 -36.66 28.08
C ASP A 51 5.82 -37.77 27.16
N GLU A 52 4.96 -38.42 26.37
CA GLU A 52 5.34 -39.43 25.37
C GLU A 52 5.79 -38.82 24.03
N THR A 53 5.70 -37.50 23.86
CA THR A 53 6.11 -36.80 22.64
C THR A 53 7.65 -36.73 22.56
N SER A 54 8.22 -36.98 21.39
CA SER A 54 9.68 -36.97 21.17
C SER A 54 10.34 -35.67 21.64
N LEU A 55 11.56 -35.78 22.17
CA LEU A 55 12.37 -34.64 22.63
C LEU A 55 12.49 -33.54 21.56
N GLU A 56 12.65 -33.92 20.29
CA GLU A 56 12.75 -33.00 19.15
C GLU A 56 11.49 -32.12 18.99
N LEU A 57 10.30 -32.73 19.09
CA LEU A 57 9.03 -32.00 19.04
C LEU A 57 8.83 -31.08 20.25
N GLN A 58 9.29 -31.48 21.44
CA GLN A 58 9.25 -30.62 22.62
C GLN A 58 10.18 -29.41 22.44
N GLN A 59 11.36 -29.59 21.86
CA GLN A 59 12.29 -28.51 21.54
C GLN A 59 11.73 -27.55 20.50
N LEU A 60 11.18 -28.07 19.39
CA LEU A 60 10.48 -27.27 18.38
C LEU A 60 9.34 -26.45 19.01
N PHE A 61 8.58 -27.04 19.93
CA PHE A 61 7.51 -26.31 20.60
C PHE A 61 8.03 -25.15 21.47
N GLN A 62 9.13 -25.34 22.19
CA GLN A 62 9.76 -24.24 22.93
C GLN A 62 10.31 -23.15 21.99
N GLN A 63 10.89 -23.52 20.84
CA GLN A 63 11.30 -22.54 19.83
C GLN A 63 10.11 -21.73 19.32
N GLY A 64 8.99 -22.39 19.04
CA GLY A 64 7.74 -21.73 18.64
C GLY A 64 7.24 -20.77 19.71
N LYS A 65 7.22 -21.18 20.99
CA LYS A 65 6.88 -20.31 22.13
C LYS A 65 7.80 -19.08 22.22
N ASN A 66 9.10 -19.28 22.07
CA ASN A 66 10.06 -18.19 22.10
C ASN A 66 9.77 -17.18 20.98
N LYS A 67 9.39 -17.65 19.79
CA LYS A 67 8.95 -16.77 18.69
C LYS A 67 7.66 -16.01 19.00
N VAL A 68 6.72 -16.59 19.74
CA VAL A 68 5.53 -15.85 20.22
C VAL A 68 5.92 -14.75 21.22
N ILE A 69 6.87 -15.01 22.12
CA ILE A 69 7.38 -14.01 23.07
C ILE A 69 8.13 -12.89 22.33
N SER A 70 8.96 -13.23 21.34
CA SER A 70 9.66 -12.24 20.51
C SER A 70 8.68 -11.36 19.74
N LEU A 71 7.62 -11.95 19.17
CA LEU A 71 6.51 -11.21 18.56
C LEU A 71 5.89 -10.18 19.52
N GLU A 72 5.56 -10.57 20.75
CA GLU A 72 5.01 -9.64 21.76
C GLU A 72 6.00 -8.52 22.10
N THR A 73 7.28 -8.85 22.20
CA THR A 73 8.35 -7.90 22.50
C THR A 73 8.51 -6.88 21.37
N SER A 74 8.56 -7.33 20.12
CA SER A 74 8.66 -6.47 18.94
C SER A 74 7.45 -5.54 18.84
N LEU A 75 6.23 -6.03 19.10
CA LEU A 75 5.04 -5.19 19.11
C LEU A 75 5.07 -4.14 20.24
N SER A 76 5.51 -4.52 21.43
CA SER A 76 5.66 -3.58 22.56
C SER A 76 6.69 -2.49 22.27
N ASN A 77 7.71 -2.80 21.46
CA ASN A 77 8.72 -1.86 21.00
C ASN A 77 8.34 -1.14 19.69
N ASN A 78 7.10 -1.33 19.21
CA ASN A 78 6.60 -0.77 17.95
C ASN A 78 7.42 -1.17 16.70
N ASP A 79 8.15 -2.28 16.76
CA ASP A 79 8.89 -2.88 15.65
C ASP A 79 8.00 -3.85 14.87
N ILE A 80 7.21 -3.29 13.95
CA ILE A 80 6.23 -4.02 13.16
C ILE A 80 6.88 -5.02 12.20
N THR A 81 8.10 -4.75 11.73
CA THR A 81 8.82 -5.63 10.81
C THR A 81 9.23 -6.91 11.52
N SER A 82 9.94 -6.79 12.65
CA SER A 82 10.35 -7.95 13.44
C SER A 82 9.14 -8.72 13.98
N ALA A 83 8.08 -8.01 14.39
CA ALA A 83 6.84 -8.66 14.82
C ALA A 83 6.26 -9.58 13.74
N LYS A 84 6.20 -9.13 12.47
CA LYS A 84 5.72 -9.96 11.37
C LYS A 84 6.60 -11.17 11.12
N GLU A 85 7.92 -11.01 11.18
CA GLU A 85 8.88 -12.10 10.99
C GLU A 85 8.77 -13.16 12.10
N ASP A 86 8.67 -12.72 13.35
CA ASP A 86 8.52 -13.61 14.50
C ASP A 86 7.18 -14.34 14.49
N PHE A 87 6.10 -13.66 14.10
CA PHE A 87 4.81 -14.30 13.87
C PHE A 87 4.88 -15.40 12.80
N LEU A 88 5.43 -15.11 11.62
CA LEU A 88 5.58 -16.10 10.55
C LEU A 88 6.43 -17.29 10.99
N SER A 89 7.52 -17.01 11.71
CA SER A 89 8.43 -18.03 12.24
C SER A 89 7.71 -18.96 13.22
N ALA A 90 6.96 -18.40 14.17
CA ALA A 90 6.16 -19.18 15.11
C ALA A 90 5.14 -20.07 14.37
N MET A 91 4.45 -19.53 13.36
CA MET A 91 3.42 -20.27 12.63
C MET A 91 4.01 -21.40 11.79
N LYS A 92 5.18 -21.19 11.18
CA LYS A 92 5.92 -22.24 10.46
C LYS A 92 6.29 -23.39 11.39
N ILE A 93 6.82 -23.07 12.57
CA ILE A 93 7.19 -24.07 13.58
C ILE A 93 5.97 -24.87 14.06
N PHE A 94 4.87 -24.19 14.39
CA PHE A 94 3.65 -24.89 14.84
C PHE A 94 3.00 -25.74 13.74
N SER A 95 3.10 -25.30 12.48
CA SER A 95 2.69 -26.12 11.33
C SER A 95 3.52 -27.40 11.22
N GLU A 96 4.85 -27.29 11.38
CA GLU A 96 5.77 -28.42 11.33
C GLU A 96 5.49 -29.43 12.43
N ILE A 97 5.31 -28.97 13.68
CA ILE A 97 4.96 -29.83 14.82
C ILE A 97 3.66 -30.59 14.55
N SER A 98 2.63 -29.89 14.06
CA SER A 98 1.36 -30.54 13.76
C SER A 98 1.47 -31.60 12.67
N ARG A 99 2.33 -31.38 11.67
CA ARG A 99 2.59 -32.36 10.61
C ARG A 99 3.19 -33.63 11.20
N GLN A 100 4.24 -33.49 11.99
CA GLN A 100 4.94 -34.62 12.60
C GLN A 100 4.05 -35.41 13.56
N ILE A 101 3.25 -34.74 14.39
CA ILE A 101 2.26 -35.39 15.28
C ILE A 101 1.24 -36.20 14.46
N THR A 102 0.76 -35.64 13.34
CA THR A 102 -0.20 -36.33 12.46
C THR A 102 0.42 -37.58 11.83
N ILE A 103 1.69 -37.51 11.39
CA ILE A 103 2.42 -38.64 10.81
C ILE A 103 2.65 -39.74 11.86
N GLN A 104 3.12 -39.39 13.07
CA GLN A 104 3.35 -40.35 14.16
C GLN A 104 2.06 -41.05 14.59
N SER A 105 0.95 -40.30 14.67
CA SER A 105 -0.38 -40.86 14.98
C SER A 105 -0.88 -41.85 13.92
N SER A 106 -0.42 -41.70 12.68
CA SER A 106 -0.76 -42.58 11.56
C SER A 106 0.06 -43.87 11.55
N GLN A 107 1.24 -43.88 12.19
CA GLN A 107 2.15 -45.03 12.26
C GLN A 107 1.91 -45.93 13.49
N THR A 108 1.30 -45.41 14.57
CA THR A 108 1.11 -46.13 15.85
C THR A 108 -0.30 -46.70 16.07
N GLN A 109 -1.27 -46.47 15.17
CA GLN A 109 -2.63 -47.01 15.30
C GLN A 109 -2.92 -48.14 14.31
N VAL A 110 -2.45 -49.34 14.63
CA VAL A 110 -3.15 -50.60 14.29
C VAL A 110 -4.04 -51.00 15.47
N THR A 111 -4.88 -50.07 15.93
CA THR A 111 -6.06 -50.38 16.73
C THR A 111 -7.20 -49.55 16.17
N SER A 112 -8.34 -50.20 15.93
CA SER A 112 -9.51 -49.73 15.21
C SER A 112 -10.15 -48.46 15.78
N LYS A 113 -9.53 -47.30 15.57
CA LYS A 113 -10.21 -45.99 15.58
C LYS A 113 -10.60 -45.65 14.15
N SER A 114 -11.90 -45.53 13.90
CA SER A 114 -12.44 -45.11 12.61
C SER A 114 -11.76 -43.81 12.16
N ILE A 115 -11.06 -43.85 11.02
CA ILE A 115 -10.48 -42.66 10.41
C ILE A 115 -11.63 -41.65 10.18
N PRO A 116 -11.53 -40.42 10.70
CA PRO A 116 -12.59 -39.43 10.52
C PRO A 116 -12.82 -39.13 9.04
N ASN A 117 -14.08 -39.15 8.61
CA ASN A 117 -14.43 -38.77 7.24
C ASN A 117 -14.02 -37.30 6.99
N PRO A 118 -13.13 -37.02 6.00
CA PRO A 118 -12.58 -35.68 5.79
C PRO A 118 -13.44 -34.77 4.90
N SER A 119 -14.68 -35.15 4.57
CA SER A 119 -15.60 -34.39 3.69
C SER A 119 -15.79 -32.94 4.11
N ASN A 120 -15.94 -32.68 5.41
CA ASN A 120 -16.14 -31.32 5.92
C ASN A 120 -14.90 -30.43 5.73
N ASP A 121 -13.70 -31.02 5.80
CA ASP A 121 -12.46 -30.29 5.62
C ASP A 121 -12.25 -29.97 4.13
N LEU A 122 -12.55 -30.93 3.24
CA LEU A 122 -12.52 -30.72 1.80
C LEU A 122 -13.50 -29.61 1.35
N LEU A 123 -14.73 -29.61 1.88
CA LEU A 123 -15.73 -28.59 1.57
C LEU A 123 -15.27 -27.18 1.95
N ARG A 124 -14.66 -27.03 3.13
CA ARG A 124 -14.14 -25.73 3.59
C ARG A 124 -13.03 -25.21 2.69
N LEU A 125 -12.09 -26.08 2.31
CA LEU A 125 -10.99 -25.72 1.40
C LEU A 125 -11.54 -25.34 0.03
N TYR A 126 -12.56 -26.04 -0.47
CA TYR A 126 -13.21 -25.71 -1.73
C TYR A 126 -13.82 -24.30 -1.72
N THR A 127 -14.58 -23.96 -0.66
CA THR A 127 -15.13 -22.62 -0.50
C THR A 127 -14.05 -21.55 -0.47
N TYR A 128 -12.95 -21.81 0.25
CA TYR A 128 -11.83 -20.88 0.32
C TYR A 128 -11.16 -20.66 -1.05
N VAL A 129 -10.91 -21.74 -1.80
CA VAL A 129 -10.31 -21.67 -3.14
C VAL A 129 -11.22 -20.93 -4.11
N ASN A 130 -12.54 -21.10 -4.01
CA ASN A 130 -13.48 -20.35 -4.83
C ASN A 130 -13.41 -18.84 -4.56
N ASN A 131 -13.20 -18.44 -3.31
CA ASN A 131 -12.94 -17.04 -2.97
C ASN A 131 -11.61 -16.54 -3.57
N LEU A 132 -10.54 -17.35 -3.54
CA LEU A 132 -9.27 -16.99 -4.18
C LEU A 132 -9.42 -16.82 -5.70
N LYS A 133 -10.18 -17.69 -6.37
CA LYS A 133 -10.49 -17.55 -7.80
C LYS A 133 -11.23 -16.24 -8.10
N ASN A 134 -12.20 -15.88 -7.27
CA ASN A 134 -12.92 -14.61 -7.41
C ASN A 134 -11.99 -13.41 -7.24
N ILE A 135 -11.10 -13.43 -6.24
CA ILE A 135 -10.08 -12.39 -6.04
C ILE A 135 -9.17 -12.31 -7.29
N ALA A 136 -8.63 -13.44 -7.74
CA ALA A 136 -7.76 -13.49 -8.92
C ALA A 136 -8.44 -12.87 -10.16
N LYS A 137 -9.71 -13.24 -10.40
CA LYS A 137 -10.52 -12.71 -11.50
C LYS A 137 -10.75 -11.21 -11.37
N ASN A 138 -11.19 -10.73 -10.20
CA ASN A 138 -11.49 -9.33 -9.95
C ASN A 138 -10.26 -8.42 -10.08
N HIS A 139 -9.07 -8.96 -9.82
CA HIS A 139 -7.81 -8.25 -9.94
C HIS A 139 -7.07 -8.51 -11.26
N ASN A 140 -7.69 -9.22 -12.22
CA ASN A 140 -7.06 -9.61 -13.50
C ASN A 140 -5.69 -10.27 -13.28
N SER A 141 -5.61 -11.21 -12.35
CA SER A 141 -4.43 -12.03 -12.07
C SER A 141 -4.51 -13.34 -12.85
N SER A 142 -3.42 -13.67 -13.56
CA SER A 142 -3.34 -14.84 -14.44
C SER A 142 -2.83 -16.07 -13.68
N ILE A 143 -3.57 -16.51 -12.66
CA ILE A 143 -3.20 -17.67 -11.86
C ILE A 143 -3.89 -18.92 -12.39
N ASP A 144 -3.12 -19.99 -12.54
CA ASP A 144 -3.64 -21.29 -12.94
C ASP A 144 -4.09 -22.12 -11.73
N PHE A 145 -5.37 -22.49 -11.71
CA PHE A 145 -5.97 -23.34 -10.68
C PHE A 145 -6.15 -24.79 -11.13
N THR A 146 -5.76 -25.15 -12.36
CA THR A 146 -6.05 -26.45 -12.98
C THR A 146 -5.53 -27.62 -12.16
N SER A 147 -4.28 -27.54 -11.68
CA SER A 147 -3.68 -28.57 -10.82
C SER A 147 -4.46 -28.75 -9.52
N LEU A 148 -4.81 -27.64 -8.86
CA LEU A 148 -5.57 -27.63 -7.62
C LEU A 148 -6.99 -28.21 -7.81
N ASP A 149 -7.65 -27.89 -8.93
CA ASP A 149 -8.95 -28.45 -9.27
C ASP A 149 -8.89 -29.97 -9.46
N GLY A 150 -7.82 -30.49 -10.08
CA GLY A 150 -7.55 -31.92 -10.18
C GLY A 150 -7.41 -32.61 -8.81
N LEU A 151 -6.74 -31.97 -7.85
CA LEU A 151 -6.62 -32.48 -6.49
C LEU A 151 -7.97 -32.56 -5.77
N PHE A 152 -8.85 -31.57 -5.95
CA PHE A 152 -10.21 -31.61 -5.39
C PHE A 152 -11.04 -32.77 -5.95
N VAL A 153 -10.94 -33.04 -7.26
CA VAL A 153 -11.61 -34.20 -7.88
C VAL A 153 -11.08 -35.50 -7.29
N THR A 154 -9.77 -35.62 -7.14
CA THR A 154 -9.10 -36.80 -6.56
C THR A 154 -9.55 -37.06 -5.13
N ALA A 155 -9.49 -36.03 -4.26
CA ALA A 155 -9.93 -36.13 -2.87
C ALA A 155 -11.41 -36.52 -2.76
N LYS A 156 -12.28 -35.94 -3.59
CA LYS A 156 -13.71 -36.27 -3.63
C LYS A 156 -13.95 -37.75 -3.97
N ASN A 157 -13.20 -38.29 -4.94
CA ASN A 157 -13.30 -39.69 -5.33
C ASN A 157 -12.80 -40.64 -4.24
N GLN A 158 -11.67 -40.33 -3.60
CA GLN A 158 -11.12 -41.12 -2.48
C GLN A 158 -12.11 -41.16 -1.30
N ILE A 159 -12.76 -40.03 -0.97
CA ILE A 159 -13.80 -39.98 0.07
C ILE A 159 -15.00 -40.87 -0.30
N LYS A 160 -15.48 -40.79 -1.55
CA LYS A 160 -16.60 -41.60 -2.04
C LYS A 160 -16.30 -43.10 -1.92
N ASN A 161 -15.05 -43.49 -2.11
CA ASN A 161 -14.58 -44.87 -2.03
C ASN A 161 -14.14 -45.30 -0.61
N ASN A 162 -14.41 -44.49 0.42
CA ASN A 162 -13.98 -44.71 1.81
C ASN A 162 -12.44 -44.81 2.00
N GLN A 163 -11.65 -44.31 1.04
CA GLN A 163 -10.19 -44.26 1.08
C GLN A 163 -9.70 -43.06 1.92
N TYR A 164 -10.09 -42.99 3.19
CA TYR A 164 -9.92 -41.78 4.00
C TYR A 164 -8.46 -41.40 4.31
N ASN A 165 -7.54 -42.37 4.37
CA ASN A 165 -6.11 -42.09 4.51
C ASN A 165 -5.56 -41.38 3.27
N GLN A 166 -5.88 -41.87 2.07
CA GLN A 166 -5.45 -41.27 0.81
C GLN A 166 -6.11 -39.89 0.63
N ALA A 167 -7.41 -39.76 0.94
CA ALA A 167 -8.11 -38.48 0.95
C ALA A 167 -7.43 -37.45 1.87
N SER A 168 -6.95 -37.88 3.04
CA SER A 168 -6.25 -36.99 3.97
C SER A 168 -4.90 -36.51 3.43
N GLN A 169 -4.18 -37.37 2.68
CA GLN A 169 -2.94 -37.00 2.01
C GLN A 169 -3.19 -36.01 0.87
N THR A 170 -4.16 -36.28 -0.02
CA THR A 170 -4.52 -35.35 -1.09
C THR A 170 -5.04 -34.01 -0.55
N ILE A 171 -5.76 -34.00 0.58
CA ILE A 171 -6.14 -32.76 1.27
C ILE A 171 -4.93 -31.98 1.80
N HIS A 172 -3.84 -32.66 2.17
CA HIS A 172 -2.60 -31.99 2.54
C HIS A 172 -1.96 -31.30 1.33
N GLU A 173 -1.93 -31.96 0.17
CA GLU A 173 -1.43 -31.38 -1.09
C GLU A 173 -2.25 -30.16 -1.50
N ILE A 174 -3.59 -30.24 -1.40
CA ILE A 174 -4.50 -29.08 -1.61
C ILE A 174 -4.08 -27.90 -0.75
N LYS A 175 -3.78 -28.12 0.54
CA LYS A 175 -3.36 -27.05 1.45
C LYS A 175 -2.03 -26.43 1.04
N GLN A 176 -1.07 -27.22 0.57
CA GLN A 176 0.21 -26.67 0.09
C GLN A 176 0.02 -25.83 -1.18
N SER A 177 -0.71 -26.33 -2.16
CA SER A 177 -1.01 -25.55 -3.38
C SER A 177 -1.76 -24.26 -3.08
N ILE A 178 -2.65 -24.26 -2.06
CA ILE A 178 -3.32 -23.04 -1.60
C ILE A 178 -2.32 -22.00 -1.04
N ILE A 179 -1.29 -22.44 -0.32
CA ILE A 179 -0.26 -21.55 0.22
C ILE A 179 0.53 -20.91 -0.93
N GLU A 180 0.94 -21.71 -1.91
CA GLU A 180 1.67 -21.25 -3.09
C GLU A 180 0.85 -20.24 -3.91
N ILE A 181 -0.41 -20.56 -4.23
CA ILE A 181 -1.31 -19.65 -4.95
C ILE A 181 -1.51 -18.34 -4.18
N ASN A 182 -1.64 -18.40 -2.85
CA ASN A 182 -1.75 -17.19 -2.04
C ASN A 182 -0.49 -16.32 -2.08
N ALA A 183 0.69 -16.93 -2.09
CA ALA A 183 1.95 -16.21 -2.19
C ALA A 183 2.06 -15.52 -3.56
N GLU A 184 1.73 -16.23 -4.64
CA GLU A 184 1.73 -15.68 -5.99
C GLU A 184 0.74 -14.51 -6.14
N LEU A 185 -0.49 -14.66 -5.63
CA LEU A 185 -1.49 -13.57 -5.62
C LEU A 185 -0.95 -12.30 -4.97
N ARG A 186 -0.25 -12.44 -3.85
CA ARG A 186 0.31 -11.30 -3.11
C ARG A 186 1.44 -10.64 -3.85
N GLU A 187 2.33 -11.44 -4.43
CA GLU A 187 3.42 -10.92 -5.22
C GLU A 187 2.89 -10.13 -6.42
N GLN A 188 1.94 -10.69 -7.18
CA GLN A 188 1.30 -9.98 -8.29
C GLN A 188 0.60 -8.68 -7.84
N ALA A 189 -0.08 -8.70 -6.68
CA ALA A 189 -0.73 -7.51 -6.13
C ALA A 189 0.30 -6.44 -5.72
N SER A 190 1.39 -6.84 -5.07
CA SER A 190 2.47 -5.95 -4.65
C SER A 190 3.16 -5.30 -5.85
N GLN A 191 3.47 -6.08 -6.89
CA GLN A 191 4.04 -5.56 -8.12
C GLN A 191 3.11 -4.55 -8.80
N LYS A 192 1.81 -4.86 -8.91
CA LYS A 192 0.81 -3.91 -9.45
C LYS A 192 0.76 -2.61 -8.65
N GLN A 193 0.84 -2.69 -7.31
CA GLN A 193 0.87 -1.50 -6.46
C GLN A 193 2.13 -0.67 -6.69
N LEU A 194 3.30 -1.32 -6.80
CA LEU A 194 4.56 -0.67 -7.09
C LEU A 194 4.53 0.03 -8.46
N THR A 195 4.06 -0.64 -9.51
CA THR A 195 3.92 -0.04 -10.84
C THR A 195 2.99 1.18 -10.82
N ARG A 196 1.86 1.10 -10.11
CA ARG A 196 0.95 2.25 -9.95
C ARG A 196 1.62 3.42 -9.23
N ALA A 197 2.38 3.14 -8.16
CA ALA A 197 3.13 4.17 -7.45
C ALA A 197 4.19 4.82 -8.36
N GLN A 198 4.94 4.03 -9.14
CA GLN A 198 5.92 4.55 -10.10
C GLN A 198 5.27 5.44 -11.17
N MET A 199 4.15 5.01 -11.76
CA MET A 199 3.41 5.85 -12.72
C MET A 199 2.93 7.16 -12.08
N PHE A 200 2.48 7.10 -10.83
CA PHE A 200 2.03 8.26 -10.09
C PHE A 200 3.20 9.22 -9.78
N ALA A 201 4.33 8.71 -9.31
CA ALA A 201 5.55 9.48 -9.11
C ALA A 201 6.02 10.17 -10.40
N GLN A 202 6.08 9.44 -11.53
CA GLN A 202 6.44 10.01 -12.82
C GLN A 202 5.53 11.16 -13.25
N LYS A 203 4.22 11.06 -12.97
CA LYS A 203 3.27 12.15 -13.27
C LYS A 203 3.63 13.41 -12.49
N TYR A 204 3.95 13.29 -11.20
CA TYR A 204 4.29 14.43 -10.35
C TYR A 204 5.70 14.97 -10.59
N LEU A 205 6.68 14.11 -10.93
CA LEU A 205 8.00 14.56 -11.38
C LEU A 205 7.87 15.47 -12.62
N LYS A 206 7.06 15.08 -13.61
CA LYS A 206 6.78 15.95 -14.77
C LYS A 206 6.05 17.25 -14.43
N GLN A 207 5.31 17.30 -13.31
CA GLN A 207 4.64 18.53 -12.88
C GLN A 207 5.62 19.45 -12.16
N ILE A 208 6.46 18.90 -11.29
CA ILE A 208 7.44 19.70 -10.55
C ILE A 208 8.56 20.20 -11.47
N ASP A 209 9.00 19.42 -12.45
CA ASP A 209 9.94 19.86 -13.49
C ASP A 209 9.44 21.14 -14.19
N ARG A 210 8.15 21.15 -14.57
CA ARG A 210 7.52 22.32 -15.21
C ARG A 210 7.41 23.52 -14.27
N LEU A 211 7.16 23.29 -12.98
CA LEU A 211 7.11 24.36 -11.99
C LEU A 211 8.49 24.97 -11.73
N ILE A 212 9.53 24.15 -11.64
CA ILE A 212 10.91 24.63 -11.47
C ILE A 212 11.30 25.49 -12.68
N GLU A 213 11.06 25.00 -13.91
CA GLU A 213 11.32 25.76 -15.14
C GLU A 213 10.54 27.08 -15.19
N HIS A 214 9.26 27.08 -14.82
CA HIS A 214 8.46 28.30 -14.74
C HIS A 214 9.04 29.28 -13.71
N SER A 215 9.34 28.79 -12.50
CA SER A 215 9.86 29.58 -11.37
C SER A 215 11.12 30.37 -11.73
N GLN A 216 12.07 29.71 -12.40
CA GLN A 216 13.33 30.29 -12.85
C GLN A 216 13.12 31.46 -13.83
N ASN A 217 12.01 31.45 -14.58
CA ASN A 217 11.70 32.49 -15.57
C ASN A 217 10.82 33.63 -15.01
N THR A 218 10.13 33.45 -13.88
CA THR A 218 9.17 34.42 -13.33
C THR A 218 9.69 35.28 -12.17
N GLY A 219 10.93 35.08 -11.72
CA GLY A 219 11.51 35.84 -10.60
C GLY A 219 10.97 35.42 -9.23
N ILE A 220 10.57 34.14 -9.11
CA ILE A 220 10.19 33.51 -7.84
C ILE A 220 11.44 33.41 -6.94
N PRO A 221 11.33 33.58 -5.61
CA PRO A 221 12.48 33.49 -4.72
C PRO A 221 13.21 32.15 -4.82
N GLU A 222 14.56 32.19 -4.81
CA GLU A 222 15.41 31.00 -4.92
C GLU A 222 15.08 29.93 -3.86
N GLU A 223 14.72 30.34 -2.64
CA GLU A 223 14.31 29.42 -1.56
C GLU A 223 13.13 28.52 -1.96
N ILE A 224 12.19 29.02 -2.76
CA ILE A 224 11.05 28.23 -3.25
C ILE A 224 11.51 27.26 -4.35
N ILE A 225 12.43 27.69 -5.21
CA ILE A 225 13.04 26.84 -6.25
C ILE A 225 13.79 25.68 -5.60
N GLU A 226 14.63 25.95 -4.60
CA GLU A 226 15.37 24.94 -3.83
C GLU A 226 14.42 23.92 -3.16
N LYS A 227 13.30 24.38 -2.59
CA LYS A 227 12.27 23.48 -2.01
C LYS A 227 11.64 22.57 -3.07
N LEU A 228 11.37 23.09 -4.27
CA LEU A 228 10.84 22.29 -5.37
C LEU A 228 11.86 21.27 -5.87
N GLU A 229 13.13 21.65 -6.01
CA GLU A 229 14.22 20.74 -6.40
C GLU A 229 14.43 19.63 -5.38
N SER A 230 14.43 19.95 -4.08
CA SER A 230 14.53 18.95 -3.02
C SER A 230 13.33 18.00 -3.02
N ALA A 231 12.11 18.50 -3.19
CA ALA A 231 10.92 17.65 -3.27
C ALA A 231 10.94 16.73 -4.50
N ARG A 232 11.49 17.21 -5.62
CA ARG A 232 11.72 16.41 -6.82
C ARG A 232 12.73 15.29 -6.56
N GLU A 233 13.86 15.58 -5.92
CA GLU A 233 14.89 14.60 -5.57
C GLU A 233 14.30 13.53 -4.63
N ASN A 234 13.64 13.94 -3.55
CA ASN A 234 13.00 13.04 -2.60
C ASN A 234 11.96 12.12 -3.26
N LEU A 235 11.15 12.64 -4.19
CA LEU A 235 10.19 11.82 -4.94
C LEU A 235 10.90 10.84 -5.90
N SER A 236 12.03 11.23 -6.48
CA SER A 236 12.81 10.37 -7.37
C SER A 236 13.47 9.19 -6.64
N GLU A 237 13.82 9.38 -5.37
CA GLU A 237 14.39 8.34 -4.50
C GLU A 237 13.33 7.43 -3.84
N ALA A 238 12.06 7.84 -3.86
CA ALA A 238 10.98 7.09 -3.24
C ALA A 238 10.76 5.72 -3.93
N SER A 239 11.13 4.64 -3.24
CA SER A 239 11.13 3.28 -3.78
C SER A 239 9.88 2.46 -3.47
N ASN A 240 9.02 2.92 -2.54
CA ASN A 240 7.82 2.20 -2.11
C ASN A 240 6.56 3.07 -2.20
N PRO A 241 5.35 2.47 -2.33
CA PRO A 241 4.10 3.21 -2.51
C PRO A 241 3.79 4.23 -1.42
N THR A 242 4.09 3.92 -0.15
CA THR A 242 3.82 4.83 0.98
C THR A 242 4.72 6.06 0.92
N GLY A 243 6.01 5.85 0.62
CA GLY A 243 6.97 6.93 0.38
C GLY A 243 6.53 7.83 -0.77
N VAL A 244 6.15 7.24 -1.91
CA VAL A 244 5.64 8.00 -3.07
C VAL A 244 4.43 8.86 -2.69
N ILE A 245 3.44 8.31 -1.96
CA ILE A 245 2.25 9.07 -1.56
C ILE A 245 2.62 10.23 -0.63
N LYS A 246 3.54 10.00 0.32
CA LYS A 246 4.01 11.03 1.25
C LYS A 246 4.66 12.18 0.48
N GLU A 247 5.60 11.87 -0.41
CA GLU A 247 6.32 12.91 -1.16
C GLU A 247 5.40 13.64 -2.16
N VAL A 248 4.44 12.95 -2.77
CA VAL A 248 3.42 13.63 -3.59
C VAL A 248 2.57 14.61 -2.78
N ARG A 249 2.19 14.28 -1.54
CA ARG A 249 1.47 15.24 -0.67
C ARG A 249 2.32 16.46 -0.36
N ASN A 250 3.61 16.27 -0.09
CA ASN A 250 4.54 17.37 0.14
C ASN A 250 4.60 18.28 -1.10
N ILE A 251 4.68 17.70 -2.30
CA ILE A 251 4.66 18.46 -3.56
C ILE A 251 3.36 19.24 -3.73
N MET A 252 2.18 18.66 -3.40
CA MET A 252 0.91 19.38 -3.49
C MET A 252 0.86 20.59 -2.54
N LEU A 253 1.44 20.49 -1.34
CA LEU A 253 1.52 21.61 -0.41
C LEU A 253 2.47 22.71 -0.94
N LEU A 254 3.61 22.31 -1.50
CA LEU A 254 4.55 23.25 -2.13
C LEU A 254 3.95 23.94 -3.36
N GLN A 255 3.16 23.21 -4.16
CA GLN A 255 2.40 23.78 -5.28
C GLN A 255 1.47 24.90 -4.82
N GLN A 256 0.76 24.68 -3.70
CA GLN A 256 -0.12 25.69 -3.14
C GLN A 256 0.65 26.93 -2.63
N GLU A 257 1.80 26.73 -1.97
CA GLU A 257 2.68 27.82 -1.54
C GLU A 257 3.23 28.62 -2.73
N PHE A 258 3.58 27.92 -3.82
CA PHE A 258 4.04 28.51 -5.06
C PHE A 258 2.98 29.43 -5.69
N GLU A 259 1.75 28.93 -5.88
CA GLU A 259 0.63 29.72 -6.44
C GLU A 259 0.36 30.98 -5.61
N LEU A 260 0.40 30.89 -4.28
CA LEU A 260 0.24 32.05 -3.40
C LEU A 260 1.37 33.07 -3.58
N THR A 261 2.60 32.60 -3.77
CA THR A 261 3.78 33.45 -3.98
C THR A 261 3.72 34.16 -5.34
N GLU A 262 3.32 33.44 -6.40
CA GLU A 262 3.14 34.00 -7.74
C GLU A 262 2.07 35.10 -7.74
N ASN A 263 0.93 34.87 -7.08
CA ASN A 263 -0.14 35.86 -6.95
C ASN A 263 0.34 37.12 -6.21
N LYS A 264 1.16 36.98 -5.17
CA LYS A 264 1.73 38.13 -4.44
C LYS A 264 2.72 38.92 -5.30
N LEU A 265 3.53 38.25 -6.13
CA LEU A 265 4.42 38.93 -7.08
C LEU A 265 3.64 39.70 -8.14
N LEU A 266 2.52 39.14 -8.61
CA LEU A 266 1.61 39.83 -9.52
C LEU A 266 1.07 41.13 -8.90
N GLU A 267 0.60 41.09 -7.66
CA GLU A 267 0.17 42.30 -6.93
C GLU A 267 1.29 43.34 -6.82
N LEU A 268 2.52 42.93 -6.53
CA LEU A 268 3.67 43.83 -6.45
C LEU A 268 3.98 44.49 -7.81
N ARG A 269 3.89 43.74 -8.91
CA ARG A 269 4.06 44.29 -10.27
C ARG A 269 2.99 45.33 -10.61
N VAL A 270 1.74 45.08 -10.21
CA VAL A 270 0.64 46.05 -10.36
C VAL A 270 0.94 47.35 -9.62
N ILE A 271 1.43 47.26 -8.39
CA ILE A 271 1.83 48.45 -7.60
C ILE A 271 2.99 49.21 -8.27
N GLN A 272 3.95 48.49 -8.85
CA GLN A 272 5.06 49.13 -9.57
C GLN A 272 4.57 49.88 -10.81
N ILE A 273 3.70 49.25 -11.62
CA ILE A 273 3.08 49.88 -12.79
C ILE A 273 2.28 51.12 -12.36
N GLU A 274 1.50 51.04 -11.29
CA GLU A 274 0.75 52.17 -10.76
C GLU A 274 1.68 53.35 -10.44
N LYS A 275 2.78 53.10 -9.73
CA LYS A 275 3.79 54.13 -9.46
C LYS A 275 4.41 54.70 -10.73
N THR A 276 4.69 53.87 -11.73
CA THR A 276 5.23 54.33 -13.02
C THR A 276 4.22 55.23 -13.76
N LEU A 277 2.94 54.85 -13.78
CA LEU A 277 1.88 55.68 -14.38
C LEU A 277 1.67 57.00 -13.62
N ASP A 278 1.84 57.00 -12.30
CA ASP A 278 1.79 58.24 -11.51
C ASP A 278 2.93 59.19 -11.92
N THR A 279 4.15 58.68 -12.15
CA THR A 279 5.28 59.52 -12.62
C THR A 279 5.06 60.10 -14.02
N PHE A 280 4.26 59.43 -14.86
CA PHE A 280 3.94 59.90 -16.19
C PHE A 280 2.89 61.01 -16.23
N SER A 281 2.18 61.23 -15.12
CA SER A 281 1.21 62.32 -15.01
C SER A 281 1.88 63.72 -15.08
N ASP A 282 3.22 63.78 -15.00
CA ASP A 282 4.03 65.00 -15.06
C ASP A 282 4.87 65.13 -16.37
N THR A 283 4.63 64.28 -17.38
CA THR A 283 5.42 64.22 -18.65
C THR A 283 4.57 64.35 -19.91
N GLU A 284 5.19 64.69 -21.07
CA GLU A 284 4.57 64.84 -22.41
C GLU A 284 4.06 63.52 -23.03
N ILE A 285 3.30 62.69 -22.30
CA ILE A 285 2.62 61.52 -22.87
C ILE A 285 1.22 61.93 -23.32
N ASP A 286 0.81 61.40 -24.47
CA ASP A 286 -0.55 61.57 -25.00
C ASP A 286 -1.61 61.12 -23.97
N GLU A 287 -2.56 62.02 -23.70
CA GLU A 287 -3.56 61.86 -22.64
C GLU A 287 -4.47 60.64 -22.89
N ASN A 288 -4.77 60.30 -24.15
CA ASN A 288 -5.56 59.12 -24.48
C ASN A 288 -4.79 57.83 -24.16
N THR A 289 -3.50 57.80 -24.46
CA THR A 289 -2.62 56.66 -24.15
C THR A 289 -2.50 56.45 -22.64
N LEU A 290 -2.31 57.54 -21.87
CA LEU A 290 -2.26 57.47 -20.40
C LEU A 290 -3.58 56.99 -19.79
N ASN A 291 -4.73 57.45 -20.31
CA ASN A 291 -6.04 57.01 -19.86
C ASN A 291 -6.29 55.52 -20.16
N GLY A 292 -5.93 55.05 -21.35
CA GLY A 292 -6.05 53.62 -21.72
C GLY A 292 -5.19 52.70 -20.82
N LEU A 293 -4.00 53.16 -20.42
CA LEU A 293 -3.15 52.44 -19.46
C LEU A 293 -3.77 52.40 -18.06
N LYS A 294 -4.38 53.50 -17.59
CA LYS A 294 -5.08 53.57 -16.29
C LYS A 294 -6.33 52.67 -16.28
N GLU A 295 -7.10 52.63 -17.36
CA GLU A 295 -8.24 51.73 -17.51
C GLU A 295 -7.81 50.26 -17.47
N SER A 296 -6.73 49.92 -18.20
CA SER A 296 -6.17 48.57 -18.20
C SER A 296 -5.66 48.18 -16.80
N LEU A 297 -5.02 49.10 -16.06
CA LEU A 297 -4.58 48.87 -14.69
C LEU A 297 -5.77 48.58 -13.76
N GLN A 298 -6.87 49.30 -13.94
CA GLN A 298 -8.10 49.08 -13.16
C GLN A 298 -8.76 47.74 -13.49
N ALA A 299 -8.71 47.32 -14.76
CA ALA A 299 -9.15 45.98 -15.18
C ALA A 299 -8.32 44.89 -14.49
N ILE A 300 -6.99 45.03 -14.45
CA ILE A 300 -6.09 44.08 -13.74
C ILE A 300 -6.47 43.99 -12.25
N LYS A 301 -6.62 45.12 -11.56
CA LYS A 301 -7.03 45.15 -10.14
C LYS A 301 -8.37 44.46 -9.92
N THR A 302 -9.31 44.63 -10.86
CA THR A 302 -10.61 43.98 -10.82
C THR A 302 -10.48 42.46 -10.97
N SER A 303 -9.69 41.96 -11.93
CA SER A 303 -9.46 40.53 -12.13
C SER A 303 -8.75 39.90 -10.92
N ILE A 304 -7.75 40.57 -10.32
CA ILE A 304 -7.10 40.13 -9.07
C ILE A 304 -8.12 40.02 -7.92
N SER A 305 -8.98 41.03 -7.73
CA SER A 305 -9.99 40.98 -6.65
C SER A 305 -11.01 39.84 -6.80
N LYS A 306 -11.23 39.38 -8.04
CA LYS A 306 -12.08 38.23 -8.37
C LYS A 306 -11.33 36.91 -8.35
N SER A 307 -10.03 36.91 -8.04
CA SER A 307 -9.13 35.76 -8.13
C SER A 307 -9.00 35.19 -9.56
N ASP A 308 -9.23 36.02 -10.58
CA ASP A 308 -8.97 35.68 -11.98
C ASP A 308 -7.53 36.09 -12.34
N PHE A 309 -6.57 35.31 -11.85
CA PHE A 309 -5.14 35.60 -11.98
C PHE A 309 -4.61 35.36 -13.41
N ASP A 310 -5.28 34.52 -14.21
CA ASP A 310 -4.93 34.29 -15.61
C ASP A 310 -5.26 35.53 -16.46
N GLU A 311 -6.47 36.08 -16.33
CA GLU A 311 -6.85 37.33 -17.00
C GLU A 311 -5.98 38.50 -16.54
N ALA A 312 -5.74 38.60 -15.23
CA ALA A 312 -4.86 39.63 -14.67
C ALA A 312 -3.44 39.57 -15.27
N ASN A 313 -2.86 38.37 -15.41
CA ASN A 313 -1.53 38.18 -16.01
C ASN A 313 -1.50 38.54 -17.51
N GLN A 314 -2.55 38.24 -18.27
CA GLN A 314 -2.63 38.61 -19.68
C GLN A 314 -2.68 40.13 -19.87
N LEU A 315 -3.53 40.80 -19.08
CA LEU A 315 -3.66 42.26 -19.10
C LEU A 315 -2.35 42.94 -18.64
N LEU A 316 -1.69 42.40 -17.61
CA LEU A 316 -0.39 42.89 -17.13
C LEU A 316 0.66 42.86 -18.25
N ARG A 317 0.78 41.73 -18.98
CA ARG A 317 1.71 41.62 -20.13
C ARG A 317 1.41 42.67 -21.19
N SER A 318 0.13 42.91 -21.50
CA SER A 318 -0.26 43.93 -22.47
C SER A 318 0.15 45.33 -22.03
N ILE A 319 -0.06 45.69 -20.75
CA ILE A 319 0.38 46.98 -20.22
C ILE A 319 1.90 47.13 -20.28
N THR A 320 2.64 46.09 -19.88
CA THR A 320 4.11 46.15 -19.88
C THR A 320 4.66 46.40 -21.29
N VAL A 321 4.12 45.71 -22.31
CA VAL A 321 4.52 45.95 -23.72
C VAL A 321 4.28 47.39 -24.14
N THR A 322 3.12 47.98 -23.80
CA THR A 322 2.83 49.37 -24.13
C THR A 322 3.75 50.34 -23.38
N LEU A 323 4.06 50.07 -22.11
CA LEU A 323 5.00 50.88 -21.33
C LEU A 323 6.41 50.86 -21.92
N ASP A 324 6.89 49.69 -22.34
CA ASP A 324 8.21 49.54 -22.99
C ASP A 324 8.28 50.29 -24.32
N GLN A 325 7.16 50.42 -25.04
CA GLN A 325 7.08 51.22 -26.28
C GLN A 325 7.11 52.73 -26.03
N ILE A 326 6.65 53.19 -24.86
CA ILE A 326 6.65 54.60 -24.48
C ILE A 326 8.03 55.04 -23.96
N GLN A 327 8.78 54.11 -23.36
CA GLN A 327 10.10 54.37 -22.77
C GLN A 327 11.27 54.26 -23.78
N ASN A 328 11.03 53.78 -25.01
CA ASN A 328 12.02 53.67 -26.10
C ASN A 328 11.75 54.70 -27.21
#